data_AF-A0A9D0XLC4-F1
#
_entry.id   AF-A0A9D0XLC4-F1
#
_cell.length_a   1.000
_cell.length_b   1.000
_cell.length_c   1.000
_cell.angle_alpha   90.00
_cell.angle_beta   90.00
_cell.angle_gamma   90.00
#
_symmetry.space_group_name_H-M   'P 1'
#
loop_
_entity.id
_entity.type
_entity.pdbx_description
1 polymer ?
#
loop_
_entity_poly.entity_id
_entity_poly.type
_entity_poly.pdbx_seq_one_letter_code
_entity_poly.pdbx_strand_id
1 'polypeptide(L)'
;ARSLSCTGKGTICNMGAEIGATTSTFGYDTAMARYLKATGRADVARMANKVKQHLTGDAEVYKNPKKYFDQVIEINLSKLEPHINGPYTPDLAWPISKFAAAVKENVYPAKLDVGLIGSCTNSSYEDLDRAASVAKQAVKKGLEVKAEFTITPGSEQIRYTVERDGLLDTFKEMGGVVLANACGPCIGQWARHRNPKKKNSIITSFNRNFVKRNDGNPLTHAFVASPEIVTAMAIAGDLTFTPLKDKLTNKKGKKVKLNPPKGVELPPKGFDVKDAGYNPPAEDGSKVKIKVDKKSNRLQLLKPFVPIKASDLKNMRILIKAKGKCTTDHISMAGPWLKFRGHLENISDNCYIGAVNAFNDLTNKVLNLAGKKPRYMMVPESAKAYKRKKIGTVVFGEENLGEGSSREHAAMEPRFLGVHAVIVKSFARIHETNLKKQGMLALTFVNPKDYDKVRQDDWVDILGFSKMAPGKNLTVVLRHADGTKDKFEVKHTYSQMQIDWVKAGSALNLIRKGIKAKK
;
A
#
# COMPACT_ATOMS: atom_id res chain seq x y z
N ALA A 1 3.43 -9.96 -24.24
CA ALA A 1 2.84 -8.62 -23.97
C ALA A 1 1.74 -8.22 -24.95
N ARG A 2 1.94 -8.34 -26.28
CA ARG A 2 0.94 -7.95 -27.30
C ARG A 2 -0.38 -8.72 -27.24
N SER A 3 -0.40 -9.88 -26.59
CA SER A 3 -1.59 -10.68 -26.33
C SER A 3 -2.43 -10.18 -25.15
N LEU A 4 -1.97 -9.18 -24.40
CA LEU A 4 -2.66 -8.63 -23.23
C LEU A 4 -3.47 -7.39 -23.60
N SER A 5 -4.65 -7.25 -23.00
CA SER A 5 -5.46 -6.05 -23.06
C SER A 5 -4.76 -4.84 -22.43
N CYS A 6 -5.23 -3.63 -22.74
CA CYS A 6 -4.71 -2.42 -22.10
C CYS A 6 -4.96 -2.43 -20.57
N THR A 7 -6.13 -2.88 -20.15
CA THR A 7 -6.54 -2.97 -18.75
C THR A 7 -5.76 -4.04 -17.99
N GLY A 8 -5.53 -5.22 -18.59
CA GLY A 8 -4.71 -6.28 -17.99
C GLY A 8 -3.24 -5.87 -17.81
N LYS A 9 -2.69 -5.07 -18.74
CA LYS A 9 -1.37 -4.43 -18.54
C LYS A 9 -1.40 -3.46 -17.36
N GLY A 10 -2.47 -2.68 -17.23
CA GLY A 10 -2.71 -1.81 -16.07
C GLY A 10 -2.70 -2.58 -14.75
N THR A 11 -3.34 -3.74 -14.68
CA THR A 11 -3.32 -4.64 -13.51
C THR A 11 -1.89 -5.09 -13.17
N ILE A 12 -1.11 -5.56 -14.16
CA ILE A 12 0.28 -5.98 -13.95
C ILE A 12 1.12 -4.80 -13.42
N CYS A 13 1.01 -3.63 -14.05
CA CYS A 13 1.76 -2.45 -13.62
C CYS A 13 1.36 -1.98 -12.21
N ASN A 14 0.07 -2.07 -11.86
CA ASN A 14 -0.45 -1.71 -10.54
C ASN A 14 0.21 -2.56 -9.44
N MET A 15 0.25 -3.88 -9.62
CA MET A 15 0.83 -4.80 -8.62
C MET A 15 2.37 -4.79 -8.58
N GLY A 16 3.03 -4.18 -9.57
CA GLY A 16 4.48 -3.89 -9.50
C GLY A 16 4.86 -3.03 -8.28
N ALA A 17 3.91 -2.28 -7.72
CA ALA A 17 4.11 -1.54 -6.48
C ALA A 17 4.46 -2.46 -5.28
N GLU A 18 3.99 -3.71 -5.27
CA GLU A 18 4.14 -4.62 -4.12
C GLU A 18 5.51 -5.29 -4.05
N ILE A 19 6.27 -5.28 -5.14
CA ILE A 19 7.69 -5.67 -5.15
C ILE A 19 8.63 -4.47 -4.90
N GLY A 20 8.06 -3.30 -4.59
CA GLY A 20 8.83 -2.07 -4.36
C GLY A 20 9.39 -1.43 -5.62
N ALA A 21 8.91 -1.80 -6.81
CA ALA A 21 9.35 -1.17 -8.06
C ALA A 21 9.05 0.33 -8.06
N THR A 22 9.94 1.13 -8.66
CA THR A 22 9.68 2.57 -8.83
C THR A 22 8.44 2.81 -9.68
N THR A 23 8.30 2.03 -10.74
CA THR A 23 7.13 1.95 -11.62
C THR A 23 7.24 0.67 -12.45
N SER A 24 6.21 0.36 -13.22
CA SER A 24 6.21 -0.71 -14.22
C SER A 24 5.53 -0.19 -15.47
N THR A 25 6.03 -0.57 -16.65
CA THR A 25 5.54 -0.03 -17.93
C THR A 25 5.44 -1.12 -18.99
N PHE A 26 4.61 -0.86 -20.00
CA PHE A 26 4.56 -1.61 -21.24
C PHE A 26 4.77 -0.65 -22.41
N GLY A 27 5.46 -1.11 -23.46
CA GLY A 27 5.52 -0.38 -24.72
C GLY A 27 4.13 -0.21 -25.34
N TYR A 28 3.90 0.93 -25.99
CA TYR A 28 2.68 1.24 -26.71
C TYR A 28 2.41 0.22 -27.81
N ASP A 29 1.17 -0.25 -27.89
CA ASP A 29 0.73 -1.18 -28.93
C ASP A 29 -0.76 -1.02 -29.27
N THR A 30 -1.24 -1.94 -30.12
CA THR A 30 -2.61 -1.89 -30.65
C THR A 30 -3.69 -2.02 -29.57
N ALA A 31 -3.43 -2.71 -28.46
CA ALA A 31 -4.40 -2.81 -27.36
C ALA A 31 -4.57 -1.45 -26.66
N MET A 32 -3.48 -0.72 -26.45
CA MET A 32 -3.55 0.65 -25.90
C MET A 32 -4.26 1.60 -26.87
N ALA A 33 -3.99 1.48 -28.18
CA ALA A 33 -4.68 2.26 -29.20
C ALA A 33 -6.20 1.99 -29.22
N ARG A 34 -6.63 0.72 -29.11
CA ARG A 34 -8.06 0.34 -29.00
C ARG A 34 -8.70 0.97 -27.77
N TYR A 35 -8.04 0.86 -26.62
CA TYR A 35 -8.55 1.41 -25.36
C TYR A 35 -8.68 2.94 -25.40
N LEU A 36 -7.67 3.65 -25.92
CA LEU A 36 -7.74 5.11 -26.13
C LEU A 36 -8.93 5.51 -26.99
N LYS A 37 -9.14 4.84 -28.13
CA LYS A 37 -10.30 5.12 -29.00
C LYS A 37 -11.63 4.85 -28.29
N ALA A 38 -11.74 3.72 -27.59
CA ALA A 38 -12.97 3.35 -26.88
C ALA A 38 -13.33 4.32 -25.73
N THR A 39 -12.34 5.05 -25.22
CA THR A 39 -12.50 6.03 -24.14
C THR A 39 -12.47 7.48 -24.65
N GLY A 40 -12.85 7.70 -25.91
CA GLY A 40 -13.02 9.04 -26.50
C GLY A 40 -11.73 9.77 -26.86
N ARG A 41 -10.57 9.10 -26.86
CA ARG A 41 -9.24 9.68 -27.08
C ARG A 41 -8.61 9.20 -28.40
N ALA A 42 -9.42 9.17 -29.45
CA ALA A 42 -9.01 8.67 -30.77
C ALA A 42 -7.93 9.54 -31.43
N ASP A 43 -7.93 10.83 -31.16
CA ASP A 43 -6.91 11.80 -31.55
C ASP A 43 -5.54 11.50 -30.90
N VAL A 44 -5.52 11.17 -29.60
CA VAL A 44 -4.30 10.74 -28.89
C VAL A 44 -3.75 9.47 -29.54
N ALA A 45 -4.60 8.47 -29.80
CA ALA A 45 -4.19 7.24 -30.47
C ALA A 45 -3.63 7.50 -31.87
N ARG A 46 -4.26 8.41 -32.64
CA ARG A 46 -3.79 8.82 -33.97
C ARG A 46 -2.41 9.47 -33.90
N MET A 47 -2.16 10.36 -32.94
CA MET A 47 -0.86 11.00 -32.75
C MET A 47 0.20 10.01 -32.27
N ALA A 48 -0.12 9.17 -31.29
CA ALA A 48 0.79 8.13 -30.80
C ALA A 48 1.20 7.15 -31.92
N ASN A 49 0.28 6.80 -32.83
CA ASN A 49 0.59 5.92 -33.97
C ASN A 49 1.62 6.52 -34.93
N LYS A 50 1.71 7.85 -35.07
CA LYS A 50 2.72 8.52 -35.92
C LYS A 50 4.14 8.39 -35.37
N VAL A 51 4.26 8.20 -34.05
CA VAL A 51 5.56 8.14 -33.33
C VAL A 51 5.74 6.82 -32.58
N LYS A 52 5.00 5.77 -32.93
CA LYS A 52 4.92 4.51 -32.18
C LYS A 52 6.28 3.85 -31.94
N GLN A 53 7.24 4.03 -32.84
CA GLN A 53 8.59 3.50 -32.72
C GLN A 53 9.35 4.07 -31.50
N HIS A 54 8.99 5.28 -31.04
CA HIS A 54 9.58 5.91 -29.86
C HIS A 54 8.79 5.65 -28.57
N LEU A 55 7.64 4.96 -28.67
CA LEU A 55 6.76 4.66 -27.54
C LEU A 55 6.86 3.20 -27.08
N THR A 56 7.89 2.49 -27.54
CA THR A 56 8.21 1.10 -27.17
C THR A 56 9.72 0.94 -27.09
N GLY A 57 10.22 -0.16 -26.52
CA GLY A 57 11.66 -0.44 -26.52
C GLY A 57 12.21 -0.67 -27.94
N ASP A 58 13.50 -0.41 -28.13
CA ASP A 58 14.18 -0.64 -29.40
C ASP A 58 14.19 -2.14 -29.76
N ALA A 59 14.19 -2.45 -31.06
CA ALA A 59 14.08 -3.84 -31.54
C ALA A 59 15.22 -4.74 -31.03
N GLU A 60 16.43 -4.19 -30.93
CA GLU A 60 17.61 -4.84 -30.37
C GLU A 60 17.48 -5.19 -28.88
N VAL A 61 16.77 -4.37 -28.10
CA VAL A 61 16.51 -4.64 -26.67
C VAL A 61 15.61 -5.86 -26.55
N TYR A 62 14.58 -5.99 -27.40
CA TYR A 62 13.73 -7.19 -27.40
C TYR A 62 14.43 -8.42 -27.97
N LYS A 63 15.36 -8.26 -28.91
CA LYS A 63 16.17 -9.37 -29.46
C LYS A 63 17.16 -9.90 -28.43
N ASN A 64 17.79 -9.01 -27.65
CA ASN A 64 18.86 -9.35 -26.71
C ASN A 64 18.67 -8.66 -25.33
N PRO A 65 17.58 -8.96 -24.60
CA PRO A 65 17.22 -8.21 -23.39
C PRO A 65 18.29 -8.25 -22.29
N LYS A 66 19.03 -9.37 -22.18
CA LYS A 66 20.10 -9.55 -21.19
C LYS A 66 21.27 -8.57 -21.35
N LYS A 67 21.41 -7.92 -22.51
CA LYS A 67 22.45 -6.91 -22.75
C LYS A 67 22.08 -5.55 -22.17
N TYR A 68 20.78 -5.26 -22.01
CA TYR A 68 20.27 -3.91 -21.72
C TYR A 68 19.57 -3.80 -20.36
N PHE A 69 19.03 -4.89 -19.83
CA PHE A 69 18.40 -4.91 -18.50
C PHE A 69 19.36 -5.50 -17.47
N ASP A 70 19.46 -4.87 -16.29
CA ASP A 70 20.24 -5.37 -15.15
C ASP A 70 19.78 -6.77 -14.71
N GLN A 71 18.49 -7.07 -14.90
CA GLN A 71 17.89 -8.37 -14.64
C GLN A 71 16.79 -8.67 -15.67
N VAL A 72 16.76 -9.91 -16.18
CA VAL A 72 15.72 -10.40 -17.07
C VAL A 72 15.01 -11.58 -16.43
N ILE A 73 13.68 -11.48 -16.31
CA ILE A 73 12.80 -12.56 -15.82
C ILE A 73 11.88 -12.97 -16.97
N GLU A 74 11.79 -14.27 -17.24
CA GLU A 74 10.96 -14.82 -18.31
C GLU A 74 9.73 -15.55 -17.74
N ILE A 75 8.54 -15.23 -18.25
CA ILE A 75 7.28 -15.87 -17.87
C ILE A 75 6.58 -16.38 -19.14
N ASN A 76 6.37 -17.69 -19.21
CA ASN A 76 5.61 -18.31 -20.29
C ASN A 76 4.10 -18.26 -19.99
N LEU A 77 3.38 -17.34 -20.63
CA LEU A 77 1.95 -17.14 -20.40
C LEU A 77 1.08 -18.36 -20.75
N SER A 78 1.50 -19.20 -21.69
CA SER A 78 0.74 -20.40 -22.09
C SER A 78 0.84 -21.53 -21.07
N LYS A 79 1.87 -21.51 -20.22
CA LYS A 79 2.06 -22.48 -19.12
C LYS A 79 1.63 -21.92 -17.77
N LEU A 80 1.36 -20.62 -17.69
CA LEU A 80 0.93 -19.97 -16.46
C LEU A 80 -0.48 -20.41 -16.09
N GLU A 81 -0.65 -20.92 -14.88
CA GLU A 81 -1.95 -21.21 -14.30
C GLU A 81 -2.40 -20.12 -13.33
N PRO A 82 -3.70 -20.04 -12.95
CA PRO A 82 -4.18 -19.08 -11.95
C PRO A 82 -3.41 -19.19 -10.63
N HIS A 83 -3.23 -18.07 -9.94
CA HIS A 83 -2.52 -17.99 -8.66
C HIS A 83 -3.37 -17.31 -7.58
N ILE A 84 -3.06 -17.65 -6.33
CA ILE A 84 -3.58 -17.00 -5.12
C ILE A 84 -2.39 -16.67 -4.22
N ASN A 85 -2.28 -15.42 -3.78
CA ASN A 85 -1.17 -14.99 -2.91
C ASN A 85 -1.66 -14.62 -1.50
N GLY A 86 -0.89 -14.94 -0.47
CA GLY A 86 -1.20 -14.61 0.93
C GLY A 86 -0.88 -15.72 1.94
N PRO A 87 -1.19 -15.51 3.24
CA PRO A 87 -2.28 -14.62 3.72
C PRO A 87 -1.89 -13.23 4.25
N TYR A 88 -0.59 -12.92 4.40
CA TYR A 88 -0.13 -11.68 5.05
C TYR A 88 0.86 -10.85 4.23
N THR A 89 1.18 -11.33 3.02
CA THR A 89 2.11 -10.69 2.11
C THR A 89 1.73 -11.02 0.67
N PRO A 90 1.86 -10.07 -0.27
CA PRO A 90 1.43 -10.25 -1.66
C PRO A 90 2.39 -11.11 -2.49
N ASP A 91 3.56 -11.47 -1.97
CA ASP A 91 4.60 -12.26 -2.64
C ASP A 91 4.60 -13.76 -2.26
N LEU A 92 3.82 -14.18 -1.25
CA LEU A 92 3.62 -15.59 -0.92
C LEU A 92 2.63 -16.21 -1.91
N ALA A 93 3.14 -16.66 -3.04
CA ALA A 93 2.36 -17.11 -4.19
C ALA A 93 2.09 -18.62 -4.19
N TRP A 94 0.83 -18.99 -4.42
CA TRP A 94 0.41 -20.38 -4.60
C TRP A 94 -0.23 -20.55 -5.98
N PRO A 95 0.31 -21.43 -6.84
CA PRO A 95 -0.41 -21.89 -8.00
C PRO A 95 -1.72 -22.55 -7.56
N ILE A 96 -2.82 -22.33 -8.28
CA ILE A 96 -4.15 -22.82 -7.89
C ILE A 96 -4.17 -24.35 -7.72
N SER A 97 -3.33 -25.07 -8.46
CA SER A 97 -3.19 -26.52 -8.36
C SER A 97 -2.63 -27.00 -7.02
N LYS A 98 -1.90 -26.14 -6.29
CA LYS A 98 -1.24 -26.43 -5.01
C LYS A 98 -1.93 -25.77 -3.81
N PHE A 99 -2.79 -24.78 -4.04
CA PHE A 99 -3.35 -23.96 -2.97
C PHE A 99 -4.17 -24.76 -1.93
N ALA A 100 -4.94 -25.76 -2.37
CA ALA A 100 -5.70 -26.60 -1.44
C ALA A 100 -4.83 -27.40 -0.46
N ALA A 101 -3.64 -27.84 -0.90
CA ALA A 101 -2.65 -28.47 -0.03
C ALA A 101 -2.05 -27.45 0.94
N ALA A 102 -1.67 -26.28 0.43
CA ALA A 102 -1.13 -25.19 1.25
C ALA A 102 -2.09 -24.74 2.37
N VAL A 103 -3.41 -24.70 2.10
CA VAL A 103 -4.44 -24.41 3.11
C VAL A 103 -4.40 -25.42 4.26
N LYS A 104 -4.23 -26.71 3.96
CA LYS A 104 -4.18 -27.79 4.96
C LYS A 104 -2.86 -27.77 5.74
N GLU A 105 -1.74 -27.71 5.02
CA GLU A 105 -0.38 -27.74 5.60
C GLU A 105 -0.11 -26.54 6.51
N ASN A 106 -0.53 -25.34 6.10
CA ASN A 106 -0.34 -24.12 6.88
C ASN A 106 -1.50 -23.83 7.85
N VAL A 107 -2.50 -24.73 7.91
CA VAL A 107 -3.65 -24.65 8.82
C VAL A 107 -4.40 -23.31 8.67
N TYR A 108 -4.56 -22.85 7.43
CA TYR A 108 -5.37 -21.67 7.13
C TYR A 108 -6.86 -21.98 7.34
N PRO A 109 -7.69 -21.02 7.79
CA PRO A 109 -9.13 -21.25 7.88
C PRO A 109 -9.72 -21.59 6.51
N ALA A 110 -10.08 -22.85 6.28
CA ALA A 110 -10.54 -23.31 4.97
C ALA A 110 -11.88 -22.68 4.56
N LYS A 111 -12.80 -22.48 5.51
CA LYS A 111 -14.06 -21.78 5.27
C LYS A 111 -13.79 -20.35 4.84
N LEU A 112 -14.26 -20.00 3.65
CA LEU A 112 -14.21 -18.65 3.12
C LEU A 112 -15.41 -17.85 3.65
N ASP A 113 -15.13 -16.73 4.32
CA ASP A 113 -16.21 -15.86 4.83
C ASP A 113 -16.69 -14.87 3.77
N VAL A 114 -15.75 -14.22 3.06
CA VAL A 114 -16.06 -13.14 2.12
C VAL A 114 -15.15 -13.17 0.89
N GLY A 115 -15.75 -13.11 -0.29
CA GLY A 115 -15.10 -12.81 -1.56
C GLY A 115 -15.33 -11.34 -1.96
N LEU A 116 -14.27 -10.62 -2.32
CA LEU A 116 -14.35 -9.21 -2.70
C LEU A 116 -13.71 -8.97 -4.06
N ILE A 117 -14.50 -8.62 -5.09
CA ILE A 117 -13.96 -8.28 -6.40
C ILE A 117 -14.00 -6.77 -6.67
N GLY A 118 -13.18 -6.31 -7.60
CA GLY A 118 -13.10 -4.93 -8.04
C GLY A 118 -11.92 -4.16 -7.43
N SER A 119 -12.18 -2.94 -6.95
CA SER A 119 -11.14 -1.95 -6.59
C SER A 119 -10.27 -1.55 -7.79
N CYS A 120 -9.30 -0.67 -7.62
CA CYS A 120 -8.52 -0.10 -8.71
C CYS A 120 -7.69 -1.13 -9.50
N THR A 121 -7.38 -2.31 -8.93
CA THR A 121 -6.52 -3.32 -9.56
C THR A 121 -7.26 -4.18 -10.59
N ASN A 122 -8.51 -4.58 -10.30
CA ASN A 122 -9.28 -5.55 -11.10
C ASN A 122 -10.77 -5.19 -11.20
N SER A 123 -11.08 -3.95 -11.60
CA SER A 123 -12.46 -3.48 -11.81
C SER A 123 -12.70 -2.93 -13.21
N SER A 124 -11.91 -3.34 -14.19
CA SER A 124 -12.21 -2.99 -15.59
C SER A 124 -13.48 -3.68 -16.07
N TYR A 125 -14.00 -3.26 -17.23
CA TYR A 125 -15.11 -3.97 -17.88
C TYR A 125 -14.75 -5.45 -18.11
N GLU A 126 -13.56 -5.73 -18.64
CA GLU A 126 -13.05 -7.09 -18.88
C GLU A 126 -13.00 -7.95 -17.60
N ASP A 127 -12.57 -7.36 -16.49
CA ASP A 127 -12.53 -8.05 -15.18
C ASP A 127 -13.93 -8.43 -14.70
N LEU A 128 -14.85 -7.46 -14.73
CA LEU A 128 -16.22 -7.65 -14.25
C LEU A 128 -17.01 -8.57 -15.17
N ASP A 129 -16.78 -8.53 -16.48
CA ASP A 129 -17.43 -9.41 -17.45
C ASP A 129 -16.98 -10.88 -17.28
N ARG A 130 -15.68 -11.12 -17.08
CA ARG A 130 -15.17 -12.47 -16.75
C ARG A 130 -15.76 -13.00 -15.45
N ALA A 131 -15.80 -12.19 -14.40
CA ALA A 131 -16.41 -12.57 -13.13
C ALA A 131 -17.93 -12.81 -13.26
N ALA A 132 -18.64 -11.94 -13.99
CA ALA A 132 -20.07 -12.10 -14.27
C ALA A 132 -20.35 -13.39 -15.05
N SER A 133 -19.46 -13.80 -15.95
CA SER A 133 -19.59 -15.09 -16.66
C SER A 133 -19.57 -16.29 -15.71
N VAL A 134 -18.82 -16.24 -14.61
CA VAL A 134 -18.80 -17.28 -13.57
C VAL A 134 -20.06 -17.19 -12.73
N ALA A 135 -20.47 -15.98 -12.33
CA ALA A 135 -21.70 -15.75 -11.58
C ALA A 135 -22.95 -16.26 -12.33
N LYS A 136 -23.05 -15.97 -13.62
CA LYS A 136 -24.13 -16.46 -14.50
C LYS A 136 -24.19 -17.99 -14.55
N GLN A 137 -23.04 -18.66 -14.51
CA GLN A 137 -23.01 -20.12 -14.42
C GLN A 137 -23.57 -20.62 -13.09
N ALA A 138 -23.27 -19.94 -11.97
CA ALA A 138 -23.80 -20.31 -10.67
C ALA A 138 -25.32 -20.21 -10.64
N VAL A 139 -25.87 -19.09 -11.11
CA VAL A 139 -27.32 -18.87 -11.23
C VAL A 139 -27.96 -19.95 -12.11
N LYS A 140 -27.46 -20.11 -13.36
CA LYS A 140 -28.01 -21.08 -14.32
C LYS A 140 -27.95 -22.54 -13.83
N LYS A 141 -26.88 -22.90 -13.11
CA LYS A 141 -26.69 -24.25 -12.58
C LYS A 141 -27.41 -24.48 -11.24
N GLY A 142 -28.05 -23.46 -10.67
CA GLY A 142 -28.74 -23.52 -9.39
C GLY A 142 -27.79 -23.74 -8.21
N LEU A 143 -26.58 -23.16 -8.28
CA LEU A 143 -25.61 -23.19 -7.19
C LEU A 143 -26.01 -22.16 -6.12
N GLU A 144 -25.82 -22.53 -4.86
CA GLU A 144 -25.94 -21.62 -3.72
C GLU A 144 -24.57 -21.06 -3.39
N VAL A 145 -24.46 -19.74 -3.27
CA VAL A 145 -23.21 -19.08 -2.88
C VAL A 145 -22.99 -19.24 -1.38
N LYS A 146 -21.80 -19.72 -1.00
CA LYS A 146 -21.49 -20.11 0.37
C LYS A 146 -20.71 -19.05 1.16
N ALA A 147 -20.09 -18.07 0.50
CA ALA A 147 -19.43 -16.91 1.12
C ALA A 147 -20.18 -15.61 0.81
N GLU A 148 -20.05 -14.59 1.67
CA GLU A 148 -20.50 -13.24 1.31
C GLU A 148 -19.73 -12.75 0.08
N PHE A 149 -20.39 -12.02 -0.82
CA PHE A 149 -19.75 -11.58 -2.05
C PHE A 149 -20.00 -10.10 -2.30
N THR A 150 -18.92 -9.34 -2.54
CA THR A 150 -19.00 -7.89 -2.77
C THR A 150 -18.29 -7.48 -4.04
N ILE A 151 -18.82 -6.45 -4.70
CA ILE A 151 -18.35 -5.96 -6.00
C ILE A 151 -18.11 -4.46 -5.91
N THR A 152 -16.92 -4.00 -6.25
CA THR A 152 -16.54 -2.57 -6.21
C THR A 152 -16.11 -2.09 -7.60
N PRO A 153 -16.98 -1.44 -8.38
CA PRO A 153 -16.60 -0.84 -9.65
C PRO A 153 -15.55 0.27 -9.45
N GLY A 154 -14.62 0.41 -10.40
CA GLY A 154 -13.48 1.33 -10.26
C GLY A 154 -13.80 2.80 -10.51
N SER A 155 -14.92 3.08 -11.18
CA SER A 155 -15.38 4.43 -11.50
C SER A 155 -16.88 4.43 -11.77
N GLU A 156 -17.49 5.62 -11.79
CA GLU A 156 -18.89 5.76 -12.18
C GLU A 156 -19.14 5.36 -13.63
N GLN A 157 -18.21 5.66 -14.54
CA GLN A 157 -18.30 5.19 -15.93
C GLN A 157 -18.32 3.67 -16.03
N ILE A 158 -17.46 2.96 -15.28
CA ILE A 158 -17.51 1.51 -15.25
C ILE A 158 -18.84 1.05 -14.66
N ARG A 159 -19.22 1.52 -13.46
CA ARG A 159 -20.46 1.13 -12.77
C ARG A 159 -21.67 1.26 -13.70
N TYR A 160 -21.81 2.44 -14.32
CA TYR A 160 -22.90 2.74 -15.23
C TYR A 160 -22.89 1.83 -16.46
N THR A 161 -21.71 1.64 -17.09
CA THR A 161 -21.58 0.78 -18.28
C THR A 161 -21.94 -0.68 -17.99
N VAL A 162 -21.42 -1.24 -16.88
CA VAL A 162 -21.68 -2.65 -16.53
C VAL A 162 -23.09 -2.86 -15.97
N GLU A 163 -23.73 -1.82 -15.43
CA GLU A 163 -25.15 -1.84 -15.10
C GLU A 163 -26.02 -1.92 -16.36
N ARG A 164 -25.78 -1.01 -17.32
CA ARG A 164 -26.48 -0.99 -18.62
C ARG A 164 -26.36 -2.32 -19.35
N ASP A 165 -25.22 -2.98 -19.24
CA ASP A 165 -24.93 -4.25 -19.91
C ASP A 165 -25.36 -5.50 -19.08
N GLY A 166 -25.99 -5.31 -17.91
CA GLY A 166 -26.62 -6.37 -17.11
C GLY A 166 -25.68 -7.19 -16.22
N LEU A 167 -24.42 -6.80 -16.10
CA LEU A 167 -23.42 -7.52 -15.29
C LEU A 167 -23.71 -7.33 -13.79
N LEU A 168 -24.12 -6.13 -13.37
CA LEU A 168 -24.47 -5.90 -11.96
C LEU A 168 -25.67 -6.74 -11.51
N ASP A 169 -26.67 -6.90 -12.36
CA ASP A 169 -27.85 -7.72 -12.05
C ASP A 169 -27.47 -9.20 -11.95
N THR A 170 -26.58 -9.68 -12.82
CA THR A 170 -26.00 -11.03 -12.71
C THR A 170 -25.34 -11.25 -11.35
N PHE A 171 -24.60 -10.26 -10.83
CA PHE A 171 -24.01 -10.37 -9.51
C PHE A 171 -25.05 -10.33 -8.39
N LYS A 172 -26.07 -9.47 -8.47
CA LYS A 172 -27.17 -9.41 -7.50
C LYS A 172 -27.97 -10.71 -7.44
N GLU A 173 -28.28 -11.31 -8.59
CA GLU A 173 -28.97 -12.61 -8.68
C GLU A 173 -28.17 -13.74 -8.01
N MET A 174 -26.84 -13.68 -8.07
CA MET A 174 -25.95 -14.60 -7.37
C MET A 174 -25.90 -14.33 -5.84
N GLY A 175 -26.43 -13.19 -5.36
CA GLY A 175 -26.40 -12.76 -3.96
C GLY A 175 -25.26 -11.80 -3.63
N GLY A 176 -24.63 -11.20 -4.65
CA GLY A 176 -23.57 -10.21 -4.49
C GLY A 176 -24.09 -8.82 -4.14
N VAL A 177 -23.31 -8.10 -3.33
CA VAL A 177 -23.59 -6.71 -2.94
C VAL A 177 -22.66 -5.77 -3.70
N VAL A 178 -23.24 -4.85 -4.48
CA VAL A 178 -22.49 -3.80 -5.16
C VAL A 178 -22.19 -2.68 -4.17
N LEU A 179 -20.92 -2.37 -3.96
CA LEU A 179 -20.43 -1.29 -3.13
C LEU A 179 -20.28 0.00 -3.95
N ALA A 180 -20.13 1.13 -3.26
CA ALA A 180 -19.82 2.41 -3.89
C ALA A 180 -18.49 2.35 -4.68
N ASN A 181 -18.37 3.18 -5.72
CA ASN A 181 -17.18 3.27 -6.58
C ASN A 181 -16.01 3.98 -5.86
N ALA A 182 -15.46 3.33 -4.84
CA ALA A 182 -14.43 3.85 -3.97
C ALA A 182 -13.49 2.73 -3.51
N CYS A 183 -12.35 3.07 -2.90
CA CYS A 183 -11.42 2.04 -2.42
C CYS A 183 -12.04 1.07 -1.40
N GLY A 184 -12.93 1.58 -0.52
CA GLY A 184 -13.71 0.77 0.43
C GLY A 184 -12.85 -0.26 1.21
N PRO A 185 -13.21 -1.56 1.17
CA PRO A 185 -12.47 -2.62 1.86
C PRO A 185 -10.98 -2.75 1.50
N CYS A 186 -10.54 -2.24 0.35
CA CYS A 186 -9.13 -2.31 -0.06
C CYS A 186 -8.19 -1.51 0.88
N ILE A 187 -8.72 -0.50 1.57
CA ILE A 187 -7.98 0.41 2.47
C ILE A 187 -8.45 0.35 3.92
N GLY A 188 -9.29 -0.64 4.26
CA GLY A 188 -9.85 -0.76 5.60
C GLY A 188 -11.09 0.12 5.85
N GLN A 189 -11.66 0.72 4.80
CA GLN A 189 -12.94 1.46 4.90
C GLN A 189 -14.10 0.50 4.70
N TRP A 190 -14.26 -0.39 5.67
CA TRP A 190 -15.28 -1.43 5.65
C TRP A 190 -15.85 -1.66 7.04
N ALA A 191 -17.13 -1.30 7.21
CA ALA A 191 -17.93 -1.72 8.35
C ALA A 191 -18.37 -3.17 8.13
N ARG A 192 -17.44 -4.12 8.31
CA ARG A 192 -17.69 -5.54 8.06
C ARG A 192 -18.81 -6.06 8.94
N HIS A 193 -19.95 -6.41 8.33
CA HIS A 193 -21.18 -6.82 9.01
C HIS A 193 -20.97 -8.00 9.95
N ARG A 194 -20.25 -9.03 9.47
CA ARG A 194 -19.78 -10.16 10.28
C ARG A 194 -18.28 -10.05 10.48
N ASN A 195 -17.81 -9.09 11.29
CA ASN A 195 -16.39 -8.98 11.65
C ASN A 195 -16.09 -9.95 12.80
N PRO A 196 -15.59 -11.17 12.50
CA PRO A 196 -15.51 -12.19 13.52
C PRO A 196 -14.24 -11.93 14.33
N LYS A 197 -14.34 -11.83 15.66
CA LYS A 197 -13.16 -11.69 16.56
C LYS A 197 -12.34 -13.01 16.67
N LYS A 198 -12.30 -13.82 15.61
CA LYS A 198 -11.62 -15.12 15.52
C LYS A 198 -10.90 -15.24 14.17
N LYS A 199 -10.08 -16.28 14.02
CA LYS A 199 -9.43 -16.60 12.75
C LYS A 199 -10.47 -16.83 11.64
N ASN A 200 -10.27 -16.19 10.51
CA ASN A 200 -11.12 -16.35 9.34
C ASN A 200 -10.33 -16.09 8.05
N SER A 201 -10.91 -16.48 6.92
CA SER A 201 -10.34 -16.22 5.60
C SER A 201 -11.20 -15.29 4.76
N ILE A 202 -10.56 -14.40 4.01
CA ILE A 202 -11.16 -13.60 2.94
C ILE A 202 -10.31 -13.73 1.68
N ILE A 203 -10.91 -13.62 0.50
CA ILE A 203 -10.20 -13.59 -0.78
C ILE A 203 -10.65 -12.39 -1.59
N THR A 204 -9.70 -11.65 -2.17
CA THR A 204 -9.96 -10.38 -2.83
C THR A 204 -9.30 -10.30 -4.20
N SER A 205 -9.82 -9.47 -5.10
CA SER A 205 -9.11 -9.09 -6.33
C SER A 205 -8.41 -7.75 -6.20
N PHE A 206 -7.86 -7.48 -5.02
CA PHE A 206 -7.07 -6.29 -4.73
C PHE A 206 -5.58 -6.59 -4.93
N ASN A 207 -4.71 -5.71 -4.47
CA ASN A 207 -3.26 -5.87 -4.55
C ASN A 207 -2.58 -6.17 -3.20
N ARG A 208 -3.22 -5.82 -2.07
CA ARG A 208 -2.61 -5.88 -0.73
C ARG A 208 -3.42 -6.70 0.26
N ASN A 209 -2.71 -7.54 1.00
CA ASN A 209 -3.23 -8.44 2.03
C ASN A 209 -2.41 -8.39 3.34
N PHE A 210 -1.80 -7.25 3.66
CA PHE A 210 -1.10 -7.08 4.95
C PHE A 210 -2.06 -7.26 6.13
N VAL A 211 -1.50 -7.68 7.27
CA VAL A 211 -2.23 -7.85 8.55
C VAL A 211 -3.09 -6.61 8.86
N LYS A 212 -4.35 -6.81 9.27
CA LYS A 212 -5.36 -5.77 9.59
C LYS A 212 -5.78 -4.84 8.43
N ARG A 213 -5.27 -5.03 7.21
CA ARG A 213 -5.46 -4.06 6.10
C ARG A 213 -6.93 -3.84 5.73
N ASN A 214 -7.70 -4.91 5.60
CA ASN A 214 -9.04 -4.84 4.99
C ASN A 214 -10.16 -4.51 5.98
N ASP A 215 -10.04 -4.95 7.24
CA ASP A 215 -11.10 -4.86 8.25
C ASP A 215 -10.60 -4.55 9.66
N GLY A 216 -9.30 -4.27 9.83
CA GLY A 216 -8.69 -3.99 11.12
C GLY A 216 -8.46 -5.22 12.01
N ASN A 217 -8.81 -6.43 11.56
CA ASN A 217 -8.67 -7.65 12.35
C ASN A 217 -7.31 -8.34 12.10
N PRO A 218 -6.47 -8.56 13.14
CA PRO A 218 -5.19 -9.26 12.96
C PRO A 218 -5.33 -10.75 12.66
N LEU A 219 -6.49 -11.35 12.94
CA LEU A 219 -6.73 -12.80 12.76
C LEU A 219 -7.26 -13.16 11.36
N THR A 220 -7.56 -12.14 10.54
CA THR A 220 -8.05 -12.34 9.18
C THR A 220 -6.90 -12.69 8.24
N HIS A 221 -7.02 -13.86 7.61
CA HIS A 221 -6.12 -14.35 6.58
C HIS A 221 -6.64 -13.85 5.23
N ALA A 222 -5.93 -12.91 4.63
CA ALA A 222 -6.37 -12.26 3.39
C ALA A 222 -5.59 -12.80 2.19
N PHE A 223 -6.32 -13.28 1.18
CA PHE A 223 -5.72 -13.77 -0.05
C PHE A 223 -6.04 -12.83 -1.22
N VAL A 224 -5.14 -12.70 -2.17
CA VAL A 224 -5.35 -11.93 -3.42
C VAL A 224 -5.32 -12.85 -4.64
N ALA A 225 -6.28 -12.67 -5.56
CA ALA A 225 -6.43 -13.49 -6.76
C ALA A 225 -7.16 -12.71 -7.87
N SER A 226 -7.31 -13.29 -9.06
CA SER A 226 -8.12 -12.68 -10.13
C SER A 226 -9.62 -12.69 -9.77
N PRO A 227 -10.42 -11.72 -10.26
CA PRO A 227 -11.83 -11.59 -9.88
C PRO A 227 -12.69 -12.82 -10.24
N GLU A 228 -12.39 -13.52 -11.33
CA GLU A 228 -13.03 -14.79 -11.69
C GLU A 228 -12.73 -15.92 -10.68
N ILE A 229 -11.51 -15.97 -10.12
CA ILE A 229 -11.13 -16.95 -9.10
C ILE A 229 -11.81 -16.61 -7.79
N VAL A 230 -11.80 -15.33 -7.38
CA VAL A 230 -12.54 -14.86 -6.20
C VAL A 230 -14.02 -15.23 -6.30
N THR A 231 -14.64 -15.03 -7.47
CA THR A 231 -16.04 -15.39 -7.72
C THR A 231 -16.27 -16.90 -7.58
N ALA A 232 -15.43 -17.72 -8.22
CA ALA A 232 -15.51 -19.18 -8.12
C ALA A 232 -15.35 -19.70 -6.69
N MET A 233 -14.40 -19.14 -5.94
CA MET A 233 -14.17 -19.49 -4.53
C MET A 233 -15.32 -19.02 -3.64
N ALA A 234 -15.90 -17.85 -3.88
CA ALA A 234 -17.05 -17.36 -3.12
C ALA A 234 -18.29 -18.25 -3.29
N ILE A 235 -18.52 -18.76 -4.51
CA ILE A 235 -19.57 -19.74 -4.77
C ILE A 235 -19.33 -21.01 -3.93
N ALA A 236 -18.10 -21.52 -3.90
CA ALA A 236 -17.74 -22.72 -3.15
C ALA A 236 -17.75 -22.54 -1.63
N GLY A 237 -17.32 -21.38 -1.13
CA GLY A 237 -17.18 -21.09 0.31
C GLY A 237 -16.04 -21.81 1.01
N ASP A 238 -15.12 -22.41 0.26
CA ASP A 238 -14.03 -23.24 0.75
C ASP A 238 -12.75 -22.95 -0.05
N LEU A 239 -11.66 -22.57 0.63
CA LEU A 239 -10.36 -22.30 0.02
C LEU A 239 -9.67 -23.56 -0.52
N THR A 240 -10.14 -24.76 -0.16
CA THR A 240 -9.65 -26.02 -0.70
C THR A 240 -10.30 -26.41 -2.03
N PHE A 241 -11.32 -25.67 -2.48
CA PHE A 241 -11.94 -25.86 -3.79
C PHE A 241 -11.01 -25.44 -4.93
N THR A 242 -10.90 -26.26 -5.97
CA THR A 242 -10.12 -25.98 -7.19
C THR A 242 -11.05 -25.89 -8.40
N PRO A 243 -11.37 -24.69 -8.92
CA PRO A 243 -12.31 -24.51 -10.04
C PRO A 243 -11.92 -25.28 -11.31
N LEU A 244 -10.63 -25.58 -11.50
CA LEU A 244 -10.11 -26.31 -12.65
C LEU A 244 -10.45 -27.81 -12.64
N LYS A 245 -10.72 -28.39 -11.47
CA LYS A 245 -10.86 -29.85 -11.30
C LYS A 245 -12.19 -30.23 -10.68
N ASP A 246 -12.60 -29.50 -9.65
CA ASP A 246 -13.62 -29.94 -8.72
C ASP A 246 -15.05 -29.67 -9.21
N LYS A 247 -16.00 -30.38 -8.60
CA LYS A 247 -17.44 -30.23 -8.86
C LYS A 247 -18.13 -29.70 -7.60
N LEU A 248 -19.11 -28.83 -7.80
CA LEU A 248 -19.99 -28.31 -6.76
C LEU A 248 -21.34 -29.03 -6.80
N THR A 249 -22.00 -29.16 -5.65
CA THR A 249 -23.37 -29.69 -5.57
C THR A 249 -24.36 -28.53 -5.71
N ASN A 250 -25.31 -28.63 -6.64
CA ASN A 250 -26.38 -27.63 -6.78
C ASN A 250 -27.58 -27.93 -5.87
N LYS A 251 -28.56 -27.02 -5.85
CA LYS A 251 -29.81 -27.15 -5.06
C LYS A 251 -30.64 -28.41 -5.39
N LYS A 252 -30.39 -29.05 -6.54
CA LYS A 252 -31.02 -30.31 -6.96
C LYS A 252 -30.19 -31.56 -6.61
N GLY A 253 -29.13 -31.41 -5.81
CA GLY A 253 -28.21 -32.50 -5.46
C GLY A 253 -27.25 -32.93 -6.58
N LYS A 254 -27.27 -32.29 -7.76
CA LYS A 254 -26.43 -32.68 -8.90
C LYS A 254 -25.03 -32.08 -8.80
N LYS A 255 -24.02 -32.88 -9.12
CA LYS A 255 -22.62 -32.44 -9.23
C LYS A 255 -22.37 -31.72 -10.55
N VAL A 256 -22.02 -30.45 -10.49
CA VAL A 256 -21.75 -29.59 -11.66
C VAL A 256 -20.36 -28.96 -11.55
N LYS A 257 -19.69 -28.77 -12.69
CA LYS A 257 -18.37 -28.12 -12.77
C LYS A 257 -18.52 -26.70 -13.29
N LEU A 258 -17.72 -25.75 -12.81
CA LEU A 258 -17.61 -24.42 -13.41
C LEU A 258 -16.77 -24.49 -14.68
N ASN A 259 -17.24 -23.88 -15.76
CA ASN A 259 -16.49 -23.77 -17.01
C ASN A 259 -15.53 -22.58 -16.92
N PRO A 260 -14.41 -22.59 -17.67
CA PRO A 260 -13.54 -21.42 -17.78
C PRO A 260 -14.33 -20.14 -18.09
N PRO A 261 -13.98 -19.01 -17.45
CA PRO A 261 -14.68 -17.75 -17.66
C PRO A 261 -14.53 -17.29 -19.11
N LYS A 262 -15.54 -16.58 -19.59
CA LYS A 262 -15.51 -15.87 -20.86
C LYS A 262 -15.68 -14.38 -20.56
N GLY A 263 -15.01 -13.53 -21.33
CA GLY A 263 -15.25 -12.10 -21.24
C GLY A 263 -14.75 -11.37 -22.47
N VAL A 264 -15.22 -10.15 -22.66
CA VAL A 264 -14.76 -9.24 -23.71
C VAL A 264 -13.92 -8.11 -23.12
N GLU A 265 -12.90 -7.68 -23.87
CA GLU A 265 -11.96 -6.64 -23.44
C GLU A 265 -12.65 -5.29 -23.18
N LEU A 266 -13.58 -4.91 -24.05
CA LEU A 266 -14.25 -3.61 -24.08
C LEU A 266 -15.76 -3.79 -24.23
N PRO A 267 -16.58 -2.87 -23.69
CA PRO A 267 -18.03 -2.92 -23.86
C PRO A 267 -18.40 -2.86 -25.34
N PRO A 268 -19.16 -3.82 -25.89
CA PRO A 268 -19.54 -3.83 -27.31
C PRO A 268 -20.33 -2.60 -27.74
N LYS A 269 -21.09 -2.00 -26.81
CA LYS A 269 -21.87 -0.77 -27.02
C LYS A 269 -21.09 0.52 -26.66
N GLY A 270 -19.79 0.41 -26.36
CA GLY A 270 -18.98 1.53 -25.85
C GLY A 270 -19.22 1.84 -24.37
N PHE A 271 -18.35 2.67 -23.80
CA PHE A 271 -18.50 3.18 -22.43
C PHE A 271 -19.55 4.29 -22.37
N ASP A 272 -20.26 4.39 -21.26
CA ASP A 272 -21.28 5.41 -21.03
C ASP A 272 -21.29 5.88 -19.56
N VAL A 273 -21.72 7.11 -19.33
CA VAL A 273 -21.88 7.73 -18.02
C VAL A 273 -22.77 8.96 -18.13
N LYS A 274 -23.80 9.08 -17.27
CA LYS A 274 -24.66 10.28 -17.24
C LYS A 274 -23.99 11.46 -16.54
N ASP A 275 -23.47 11.23 -15.34
CA ASP A 275 -22.73 12.22 -14.55
C ASP A 275 -21.49 11.55 -13.97
N ALA A 276 -20.31 12.04 -14.38
CA ALA A 276 -19.04 11.53 -13.89
C ALA A 276 -18.64 12.11 -12.52
N GLY A 277 -19.42 13.06 -11.98
CA GLY A 277 -19.12 13.77 -10.74
C GLY A 277 -17.96 14.75 -10.85
N TYR A 278 -17.59 15.16 -12.07
CA TYR A 278 -16.51 16.12 -12.30
C TYR A 278 -17.02 17.55 -12.13
N ASN A 279 -16.38 18.30 -11.23
CA ASN A 279 -16.62 19.73 -11.06
C ASN A 279 -15.38 20.49 -11.56
N PRO A 280 -15.47 21.26 -12.68
CA PRO A 280 -14.34 22.01 -13.19
C PRO A 280 -13.90 23.12 -12.22
N PRO A 281 -12.63 23.57 -12.28
CA PRO A 281 -12.22 24.75 -11.54
C PRO A 281 -13.02 25.98 -12.02
N ALA A 282 -13.22 26.95 -11.12
CA ALA A 282 -13.77 28.24 -11.50
C ALA A 282 -12.86 28.91 -12.55
N GLU A 283 -13.46 29.50 -13.58
CA GLU A 283 -12.73 30.24 -14.62
C GLU A 283 -11.93 31.40 -14.02
N ASP A 284 -12.50 32.09 -13.02
CA ASP A 284 -11.82 33.08 -12.19
C ASP A 284 -11.75 32.61 -10.72
N GLY A 285 -10.55 32.24 -10.29
CA GLY A 285 -10.27 31.82 -8.92
C GLY A 285 -10.09 32.97 -7.92
N SER A 286 -10.05 34.23 -8.35
CA SER A 286 -9.70 35.39 -7.50
C SER A 286 -10.65 35.60 -6.31
N LYS A 287 -11.92 35.18 -6.46
CA LYS A 287 -12.96 35.27 -5.43
C LYS A 287 -13.04 34.05 -4.52
N VAL A 288 -12.32 32.97 -4.84
CA VAL A 288 -12.36 31.71 -4.06
C VAL A 288 -11.62 31.90 -2.74
N LYS A 289 -12.36 31.82 -1.63
CA LYS A 289 -11.80 31.93 -0.28
C LYS A 289 -11.67 30.57 0.38
N ILE A 290 -10.44 30.12 0.58
CA ILE A 290 -10.14 28.89 1.33
C ILE A 290 -10.04 29.23 2.82
N LYS A 291 -11.01 28.75 3.61
CA LYS A 291 -11.04 28.95 5.07
C LYS A 291 -10.92 27.61 5.79
N VAL A 292 -10.04 27.53 6.77
CA VAL A 292 -9.91 26.38 7.68
C VAL A 292 -10.31 26.84 9.08
N ASP A 293 -11.38 26.26 9.62
CA ASP A 293 -11.82 26.55 10.99
C ASP A 293 -10.76 26.07 11.99
N LYS A 294 -10.35 26.96 12.89
CA LYS A 294 -9.38 26.67 13.97
C LYS A 294 -9.88 25.60 14.95
N LYS A 295 -11.20 25.40 15.06
CA LYS A 295 -11.83 24.36 15.88
C LYS A 295 -12.10 23.07 15.09
N SER A 296 -11.73 23.01 13.80
CA SER A 296 -11.94 21.82 12.99
C SER A 296 -11.13 20.65 13.54
N ASN A 297 -11.80 19.53 13.80
CA ASN A 297 -11.15 18.26 14.12
C ASN A 297 -10.73 17.46 12.88
N ARG A 298 -10.89 18.03 11.66
CA ARG A 298 -10.65 17.37 10.37
C ARG A 298 -9.52 18.02 9.57
N LEU A 299 -9.40 19.34 9.62
CA LEU A 299 -8.43 20.14 8.88
C LEU A 299 -7.65 21.04 9.85
N GLN A 300 -6.33 21.04 9.74
CA GLN A 300 -5.43 21.88 10.53
C GLN A 300 -4.40 22.51 9.59
N LEU A 301 -4.21 23.83 9.68
CA LEU A 301 -3.11 24.48 8.97
C LEU A 301 -1.77 23.99 9.52
N LEU A 302 -0.87 23.57 8.63
CA LEU A 302 0.45 23.10 9.02
C LEU A 302 1.29 24.25 9.59
N LYS A 303 1.93 23.99 10.73
CA LYS A 303 2.96 24.87 11.29
C LYS A 303 4.32 24.46 10.72
N PRO A 304 5.17 25.41 10.28
CA PRO A 304 6.51 25.10 9.82
C PRO A 304 7.30 24.32 10.88
N PHE A 305 7.96 23.24 10.47
CA PHE A 305 8.81 22.48 11.38
C PHE A 305 10.06 23.28 11.79
N VAL A 306 10.49 23.14 13.05
CA VAL A 306 11.69 23.81 13.57
C VAL A 306 12.94 23.08 13.09
N PRO A 307 13.93 23.72 12.45
CA PRO A 307 15.15 23.05 12.00
C PRO A 307 15.88 22.28 13.10
N ILE A 308 16.36 21.07 12.79
CA ILE A 308 17.18 20.26 13.68
C ILE A 308 18.60 20.87 13.72
N LYS A 309 19.13 21.08 14.92
CA LYS A 309 20.50 21.53 15.17
C LYS A 309 21.38 20.35 15.58
N ALA A 310 22.70 20.51 15.47
CA ALA A 310 23.66 19.50 15.94
C ALA A 310 23.49 19.16 17.44
N SER A 311 23.08 20.12 18.26
CA SER A 311 22.78 19.92 19.68
C SER A 311 21.54 19.03 19.91
N ASP A 312 20.58 19.04 18.98
CA ASP A 312 19.34 18.27 19.09
C ASP A 312 19.56 16.78 18.76
N LEU A 313 20.72 16.46 18.20
CA LEU A 313 21.17 15.09 17.89
C LEU A 313 22.06 14.51 19.01
N LYS A 314 21.95 15.08 20.21
CA LYS A 314 22.64 14.65 21.42
C LYS A 314 21.62 14.30 22.50
N ASN A 315 21.96 13.32 23.34
CA ASN A 315 21.14 12.88 24.47
C ASN A 315 19.70 12.54 24.03
N MET A 316 19.55 11.87 22.88
CA MET A 316 18.26 11.39 22.42
C MET A 316 17.90 10.06 23.07
N ARG A 317 16.62 9.71 23.06
CA ARG A 317 16.11 8.42 23.51
C ARG A 317 15.59 7.58 22.36
N ILE A 318 15.53 6.27 22.55
CA ILE A 318 14.87 5.38 21.60
C ILE A 318 13.36 5.52 21.77
N LEU A 319 12.63 5.82 20.69
CA LEU A 319 11.17 5.78 20.70
C LEU A 319 10.68 4.34 20.57
N ILE A 320 11.19 3.63 19.57
CA ILE A 320 10.89 2.21 19.30
C ILE A 320 12.04 1.60 18.49
N LYS A 321 12.32 0.32 18.75
CA LYS A 321 13.13 -0.57 17.91
C LYS A 321 12.17 -1.54 17.23
N ALA A 322 11.86 -1.29 15.96
CA ALA A 322 10.87 -2.06 15.21
C ALA A 322 11.47 -3.38 14.72
N LYS A 323 10.86 -4.50 15.12
CA LYS A 323 11.23 -5.87 14.71
C LYS A 323 10.41 -6.29 13.49
N GLY A 324 11.08 -6.96 12.56
CA GLY A 324 10.50 -7.51 11.35
C GLY A 324 9.96 -6.44 10.40
N LYS A 325 8.95 -6.84 9.62
CA LYS A 325 8.30 -6.01 8.60
C LYS A 325 7.57 -4.82 9.23
N CYS A 326 7.97 -3.60 8.87
CA CYS A 326 7.35 -2.36 9.34
C CYS A 326 6.89 -1.47 8.17
N THR A 327 5.76 -1.83 7.55
CA THR A 327 5.09 -1.05 6.48
C THR A 327 4.57 0.31 6.96
N THR A 328 4.20 1.19 6.04
CA THR A 328 3.55 2.48 6.38
C THR A 328 2.20 2.34 7.08
N ASP A 329 1.50 1.20 6.99
CA ASP A 329 0.29 0.94 7.78
C ASP A 329 0.62 0.66 9.26
N HIS A 330 1.83 0.14 9.56
CA HIS A 330 2.32 0.01 10.94
C HIS A 330 2.74 1.35 11.54
N ILE A 331 3.25 2.27 10.70
CA ILE A 331 3.71 3.61 11.09
C ILE A 331 2.53 4.59 11.22
N SER A 332 1.62 4.66 10.24
CA SER A 332 0.51 5.61 10.19
C SER A 332 -0.71 4.91 9.58
N MET A 333 -1.49 4.21 10.41
CA MET A 333 -2.57 3.33 9.96
C MET A 333 -3.66 4.08 9.18
N ALA A 334 -4.34 3.38 8.24
CA ALA A 334 -5.48 3.90 7.49
C ALA A 334 -6.81 3.65 8.25
N GLY A 335 -7.85 3.14 7.57
CA GLY A 335 -9.15 2.86 8.18
C GLY A 335 -9.72 4.07 8.95
N PRO A 336 -10.06 3.95 10.24
CA PRO A 336 -10.70 5.02 11.01
C PRO A 336 -9.87 6.32 11.11
N TRP A 337 -8.56 6.25 10.87
CA TRP A 337 -7.65 7.40 10.92
C TRP A 337 -7.72 8.29 9.69
N LEU A 338 -8.32 7.82 8.59
CA LEU A 338 -8.44 8.62 7.36
C LEU A 338 -9.24 9.91 7.57
N LYS A 339 -10.15 9.93 8.55
CA LYS A 339 -10.86 11.16 8.92
C LYS A 339 -9.91 12.28 9.37
N PHE A 340 -8.72 11.96 9.88
CA PHE A 340 -7.75 12.94 10.39
C PHE A 340 -6.61 13.24 9.42
N ARG A 341 -6.66 12.79 8.15
CA ARG A 341 -5.59 13.04 7.16
C ARG A 341 -5.28 14.52 6.93
N GLY A 342 -6.26 15.40 7.15
CA GLY A 342 -6.08 16.85 7.07
C GLY A 342 -5.64 17.52 8.38
N HIS A 343 -5.49 16.77 9.48
CA HIS A 343 -5.22 17.29 10.81
C HIS A 343 -4.04 16.55 11.47
N LEU A 344 -2.83 17.08 11.28
CA LEU A 344 -1.57 16.42 11.65
C LEU A 344 -1.51 16.00 13.12
N GLU A 345 -1.99 16.84 14.03
CA GLU A 345 -1.96 16.53 15.46
C GLU A 345 -2.83 15.33 15.85
N ASN A 346 -4.04 15.23 15.29
CA ASN A 346 -4.98 14.15 15.58
C ASN A 346 -4.53 12.83 14.94
N ILE A 347 -4.02 12.87 13.70
CA ILE A 347 -3.53 11.64 13.05
C ILE A 347 -2.25 11.11 13.70
N SER A 348 -1.42 11.98 14.30
CA SER A 348 -0.21 11.57 15.02
C SER A 348 -0.48 10.64 16.22
N ASP A 349 -1.73 10.52 16.68
CA ASP A 349 -2.11 9.54 17.70
C ASP A 349 -2.11 8.09 17.23
N ASN A 350 -1.81 7.84 15.94
CA ASN A 350 -1.59 6.50 15.41
C ASN A 350 -0.13 6.18 15.09
N CYS A 351 0.79 7.10 15.39
CA CYS A 351 2.18 6.96 15.00
C CYS A 351 2.82 5.71 15.63
N TYR A 352 3.29 4.78 14.80
CA TYR A 352 3.94 3.51 15.15
C TYR A 352 3.11 2.55 16.02
N ILE A 353 1.79 2.72 16.13
CA ILE A 353 0.96 1.80 16.96
C ILE A 353 0.89 0.38 16.41
N GLY A 354 1.15 0.18 15.11
CA GLY A 354 1.18 -1.14 14.51
C GLY A 354 2.56 -1.81 14.53
N ALA A 355 3.64 -1.08 14.82
CA ALA A 355 4.98 -1.63 14.77
C ALA A 355 5.24 -2.57 15.97
N VAL A 356 5.90 -3.70 15.70
CA VAL A 356 6.29 -4.68 16.72
C VAL A 356 7.55 -4.19 17.40
N ASN A 357 7.51 -4.03 18.72
CA ASN A 357 8.67 -3.62 19.50
C ASN A 357 9.59 -4.82 19.76
N ALA A 358 10.86 -4.72 19.34
CA ALA A 358 11.86 -5.77 19.47
C ALA A 358 12.17 -6.20 20.91
N PHE A 359 11.88 -5.35 21.91
CA PHE A 359 12.19 -5.64 23.31
C PHE A 359 11.11 -6.45 24.04
N ASN A 360 9.90 -6.57 23.49
CA ASN A 360 8.80 -7.28 24.15
C ASN A 360 7.84 -8.00 23.19
N ASP A 361 8.09 -7.97 21.88
CA ASP A 361 7.27 -8.58 20.83
C ASP A 361 5.80 -8.08 20.80
N LEU A 362 5.52 -6.94 21.42
CA LEU A 362 4.19 -6.32 21.46
C LEU A 362 4.11 -5.10 20.55
N THR A 363 2.90 -4.84 20.04
CA THR A 363 2.58 -3.61 19.31
C THR A 363 2.12 -2.53 20.28
N ASN A 364 2.40 -1.27 19.96
CA ASN A 364 1.98 -0.09 20.74
C ASN A 364 2.35 -0.13 22.24
N LYS A 365 3.47 -0.75 22.61
CA LYS A 365 3.92 -0.85 24.01
C LYS A 365 5.43 -0.67 24.11
N VAL A 366 5.86 0.53 24.52
CA VAL A 366 7.27 0.92 24.63
C VAL A 366 7.59 1.43 26.02
N LEU A 367 8.84 1.24 26.46
CA LEU A 367 9.33 1.74 27.74
C LEU A 367 9.66 3.23 27.59
N ASN A 368 9.06 4.07 28.43
CA ASN A 368 9.37 5.49 28.52
C ASN A 368 10.20 5.78 29.78
N LEU A 369 11.25 6.58 29.60
CA LEU A 369 12.23 6.95 30.64
C LEU A 369 12.25 8.46 30.91
N ALA A 370 11.24 9.22 30.46
CA ALA A 370 11.18 10.67 30.65
C ALA A 370 10.67 11.10 32.04
N GLY A 371 10.04 10.18 32.77
CA GLY A 371 9.50 10.38 34.12
C GLY A 371 10.48 10.00 35.23
N LYS A 372 10.03 10.11 36.48
CA LYS A 372 10.82 9.70 37.66
C LYS A 372 11.08 8.18 37.72
N LYS A 373 10.20 7.38 37.13
CA LYS A 373 10.30 5.92 37.07
C LYS A 373 10.06 5.42 35.63
N PRO A 374 10.74 4.37 35.18
CA PRO A 374 10.44 3.70 33.91
C PRO A 374 8.98 3.25 33.85
N ARG A 375 8.31 3.48 32.72
CA ARG A 375 6.91 3.06 32.53
C ARG A 375 6.64 2.63 31.10
N TYR A 376 5.97 1.49 30.92
CA TYR A 376 5.43 1.10 29.62
C TYR A 376 4.18 1.92 29.28
N MET A 377 4.10 2.41 28.04
CA MET A 377 2.94 3.16 27.52
C MET A 377 2.83 3.03 26.01
N MET A 378 1.77 3.62 25.45
CA MET A 378 1.55 3.69 24.00
C MET A 378 2.66 4.50 23.32
N VAL A 379 3.01 4.15 22.09
CA VAL A 379 4.08 4.81 21.33
C VAL A 379 3.85 6.32 21.16
N PRO A 380 2.68 6.80 20.70
CA PRO A 380 2.44 8.24 20.58
C PRO A 380 2.43 8.96 21.94
N GLU A 381 1.99 8.32 23.01
CA GLU A 381 2.06 8.88 24.37
C GLU A 381 3.51 9.05 24.83
N SER A 382 4.35 8.04 24.59
CA SER A 382 5.79 8.07 24.88
C SER A 382 6.48 9.20 24.11
N ALA A 383 6.19 9.33 22.82
CA ALA A 383 6.76 10.39 21.99
C ALA A 383 6.34 11.78 22.47
N LYS A 384 5.06 11.99 22.80
CA LYS A 384 4.57 13.24 23.41
C LYS A 384 5.25 13.53 24.74
N ALA A 385 5.50 12.52 25.58
CA ALA A 385 6.19 12.68 26.85
C ALA A 385 7.64 13.16 26.68
N TYR A 386 8.40 12.53 25.77
CA TYR A 386 9.75 12.98 25.44
C TYR A 386 9.76 14.39 24.85
N LYS A 387 8.85 14.68 23.90
CA LYS A 387 8.71 16.00 23.29
C LYS A 387 8.43 17.11 24.32
N ARG A 388 7.53 16.87 25.30
CA ARG A 388 7.26 17.84 26.39
C ARG A 388 8.50 18.13 27.25
N LYS A 389 9.40 17.16 27.39
CA LYS A 389 10.68 17.31 28.09
C LYS A 389 11.81 17.81 27.19
N LYS A 390 11.51 18.15 25.92
CA LYS A 390 12.49 18.55 24.90
C LYS A 390 13.59 17.51 24.66
N ILE A 391 13.25 16.23 24.81
CA ILE A 391 14.14 15.11 24.52
C ILE A 391 13.83 14.63 23.11
N GLY A 392 14.81 14.72 22.21
CA GLY A 392 14.70 14.16 20.85
C GLY A 392 14.66 12.64 20.89
N THR A 393 14.05 12.02 19.88
CA THR A 393 13.98 10.56 19.81
C THR A 393 14.47 9.99 18.48
N VAL A 394 14.86 8.71 18.51
CA VAL A 394 15.33 7.92 17.37
C VAL A 394 14.48 6.66 17.23
N VAL A 395 14.15 6.30 16.00
CA VAL A 395 13.55 4.99 15.66
C VAL A 395 14.62 4.10 15.06
N PHE A 396 14.68 2.85 15.51
CA PHE A 396 15.47 1.80 14.89
C PHE A 396 14.57 0.79 14.18
N GLY A 397 15.00 0.22 13.07
CA GLY A 397 14.23 -0.79 12.35
C GLY A 397 15.06 -1.73 11.50
N GLU A 398 14.43 -2.78 10.99
CA GLU A 398 15.07 -3.80 10.16
C GLU A 398 15.06 -3.42 8.66
N GLU A 399 14.70 -4.36 7.80
CA GLU A 399 14.74 -4.21 6.35
C GLU A 399 13.46 -3.58 5.81
N ASN A 400 13.61 -2.85 4.70
CA ASN A 400 12.54 -2.27 3.90
C ASN A 400 11.51 -1.46 4.72
N LEU A 401 11.97 -0.73 5.74
CA LEU A 401 11.08 0.04 6.62
C LEU A 401 10.32 1.09 5.80
N GLY A 402 9.02 1.17 6.02
CA GLY A 402 8.11 2.05 5.29
C GLY A 402 7.62 1.48 3.95
N GLU A 403 7.65 0.16 3.77
CA GLU A 403 7.03 -0.51 2.61
C GLU A 403 5.54 -0.15 2.46
N GLY A 404 5.05 -0.17 1.22
CA GLY A 404 3.62 -0.12 0.92
C GLY A 404 3.11 1.26 0.47
N SER A 405 2.21 1.86 1.24
CA SER A 405 1.52 3.09 0.84
C SER A 405 2.43 4.32 0.83
N SER A 406 2.21 5.23 -0.12
CA SER A 406 2.98 6.47 -0.28
C SER A 406 2.71 7.57 0.76
N ARG A 407 1.85 7.31 1.75
CA ARG A 407 1.38 8.31 2.74
C ARG A 407 2.53 9.06 3.40
N GLU A 408 2.58 10.38 3.22
CA GLU A 408 3.62 11.22 3.82
C GLU A 408 3.46 11.42 5.33
N HIS A 409 2.25 11.15 5.87
CA HIS A 409 2.02 11.19 7.32
C HIS A 409 2.92 10.23 8.09
N ALA A 410 3.32 9.11 7.49
CA ALA A 410 4.32 8.21 8.08
C ALA A 410 5.69 8.89 8.34
N ALA A 411 5.97 10.03 7.70
CA ALA A 411 7.11 10.89 8.01
C ALA A 411 6.71 12.16 8.80
N MET A 412 5.55 12.75 8.52
CA MET A 412 5.12 13.98 9.21
C MET A 412 4.77 13.74 10.68
N GLU A 413 4.15 12.60 11.02
CA GLU A 413 3.78 12.25 12.40
C GLU A 413 5.00 12.05 13.29
N PRO A 414 6.00 11.20 12.96
CA PRO A 414 7.19 11.08 13.80
C PRO A 414 7.94 12.41 13.90
N ARG A 415 8.00 13.18 12.80
CA ARG A 415 8.58 14.52 12.81
C ARG A 415 7.86 15.47 13.77
N PHE A 416 6.52 15.44 13.75
CA PHE A 416 5.67 16.22 14.65
C PHE A 416 5.85 15.79 16.09
N LEU A 417 6.04 14.49 16.35
CA LEU A 417 6.20 13.92 17.69
C LEU A 417 7.63 14.02 18.25
N GLY A 418 8.58 14.61 17.53
CA GLY A 418 9.95 14.86 18.04
C GLY A 418 10.95 13.74 17.73
N VAL A 419 10.67 12.90 16.74
CA VAL A 419 11.68 12.00 16.17
C VAL A 419 12.60 12.81 15.28
N HIS A 420 13.91 12.69 15.50
CA HIS A 420 14.94 13.38 14.71
C HIS A 420 15.58 12.47 13.67
N ALA A 421 15.68 11.17 13.96
CA ALA A 421 16.29 10.19 13.07
C ALA A 421 15.53 8.86 13.04
N VAL A 422 15.54 8.22 11.88
CA VAL A 422 15.13 6.84 11.67
C VAL A 422 16.36 6.10 11.11
N ILE A 423 16.79 5.04 11.79
CA ILE A 423 18.02 4.28 11.49
C ILE A 423 17.65 2.82 11.25
N VAL A 424 17.87 2.32 10.04
CA VAL A 424 17.35 1.02 9.62
C VAL A 424 18.35 0.19 8.82
N LYS A 425 18.09 -1.09 8.60
CA LYS A 425 18.92 -1.89 7.68
C LYS A 425 18.71 -1.41 6.24
N SER A 426 17.46 -1.18 5.84
CA SER A 426 17.09 -0.58 4.55
C SER A 426 15.72 0.11 4.59
N PHE A 427 15.46 1.04 3.68
CA PHE A 427 14.19 1.76 3.54
C PHE A 427 13.45 1.39 2.26
N ALA A 428 12.12 1.49 2.29
CA ALA A 428 11.35 1.64 1.07
C ALA A 428 11.51 3.06 0.47
N ARG A 429 11.69 3.15 -0.85
CA ARG A 429 12.04 4.38 -1.60
C ARG A 429 11.20 5.62 -1.25
N ILE A 430 9.87 5.48 -1.26
CA ILE A 430 8.95 6.62 -1.05
C ILE A 430 9.05 7.12 0.39
N HIS A 431 9.10 6.20 1.36
CA HIS A 431 9.17 6.57 2.76
C HIS A 431 10.49 7.28 3.10
N GLU A 432 11.62 6.81 2.58
CA GLU A 432 12.91 7.49 2.73
C GLU A 432 12.83 8.94 2.21
N THR A 433 12.24 9.14 1.02
CA THR A 433 12.07 10.47 0.43
C THR A 433 11.17 11.35 1.30
N ASN A 434 10.08 10.80 1.85
CA ASN A 434 9.18 11.53 2.73
C ASN A 434 9.88 11.98 4.02
N LEU A 435 10.68 11.11 4.66
CA LEU A 435 11.47 11.49 5.84
C LEU A 435 12.42 12.67 5.54
N LYS A 436 13.13 12.60 4.41
CA LYS A 436 14.00 13.68 3.92
C LYS A 436 13.24 14.98 3.72
N LYS A 437 12.05 14.91 3.08
CA LYS A 437 11.19 16.08 2.83
C LYS A 437 10.73 16.74 4.13
N GLN A 438 10.48 15.97 5.20
CA GLN A 438 10.10 16.50 6.51
C GLN A 438 11.30 16.91 7.39
N GLY A 439 12.51 16.91 6.83
CA GLY A 439 13.73 17.38 7.49
C GLY A 439 14.20 16.48 8.62
N MET A 440 13.86 15.18 8.58
CA MET A 440 14.42 14.16 9.47
C MET A 440 15.71 13.57 8.90
N LEU A 441 16.49 12.87 9.72
CA LEU A 441 17.58 12.02 9.26
C LEU A 441 17.08 10.60 8.97
N ALA A 442 17.21 10.19 7.71
CA ALA A 442 16.91 8.84 7.23
C ALA A 442 18.24 8.14 6.97
N LEU A 443 18.66 7.29 7.90
CA LEU A 443 19.99 6.70 7.94
C LEU A 443 19.90 5.18 7.84
N THR A 444 20.91 4.57 7.24
CA THR A 444 21.00 3.10 7.17
C THR A 444 22.29 2.63 7.82
N PHE A 445 22.26 1.47 8.46
CA PHE A 445 23.48 0.87 9.01
C PHE A 445 24.50 0.60 7.90
N VAL A 446 25.78 0.85 8.19
CA VAL A 446 26.87 0.35 7.34
C VAL A 446 26.97 -1.17 7.51
N ASN A 447 26.97 -1.65 8.76
CA ASN A 447 26.86 -3.07 9.11
C ASN A 447 25.46 -3.35 9.70
N PRO A 448 24.58 -4.10 9.00
CA PRO A 448 23.24 -4.43 9.50
C PRO A 448 23.18 -5.09 10.88
N LYS A 449 24.26 -5.75 11.33
CA LYS A 449 24.36 -6.36 12.67
C LYS A 449 24.45 -5.34 13.80
N ASP A 450 24.80 -4.08 13.51
CA ASP A 450 24.81 -3.01 14.53
C ASP A 450 23.41 -2.71 15.08
N TYR A 451 22.34 -3.15 14.39
CA TYR A 451 20.99 -3.16 14.92
C TYR A 451 20.89 -3.91 16.27
N ASP A 452 21.66 -4.98 16.45
CA ASP A 452 21.59 -5.84 17.65
C ASP A 452 22.23 -5.17 18.89
N LYS A 453 23.13 -4.20 18.69
CA LYS A 453 23.78 -3.44 19.77
C LYS A 453 22.83 -2.51 20.52
N VAL A 454 21.73 -2.12 19.88
CA VAL A 454 20.75 -1.16 20.44
C VAL A 454 20.00 -1.79 21.61
N ARG A 455 20.18 -1.24 22.82
CA ARG A 455 19.49 -1.65 24.05
C ARG A 455 18.35 -0.69 24.39
N GLN A 456 17.36 -1.16 25.14
CA GLN A 456 16.09 -0.45 25.34
C GLN A 456 16.24 0.90 26.05
N ASP A 457 17.26 1.03 26.89
CA ASP A 457 17.51 2.15 27.80
C ASP A 457 18.68 3.05 27.37
N ASP A 458 19.15 2.90 26.13
CA ASP A 458 20.25 3.70 25.61
C ASP A 458 19.93 5.20 25.52
N TRP A 459 20.98 6.00 25.68
CA TRP A 459 21.04 7.34 25.10
C TRP A 459 21.72 7.30 23.75
N VAL A 460 21.19 8.05 22.79
CA VAL A 460 21.66 8.07 21.40
C VAL A 460 22.20 9.45 21.04
N ASP A 461 23.41 9.48 20.51
CA ASP A 461 23.97 10.64 19.82
C ASP A 461 24.20 10.33 18.35
N ILE A 462 24.04 11.34 17.48
CA ILE A 462 24.45 11.28 16.08
C ILE A 462 25.48 12.40 15.83
N LEU A 463 26.71 12.00 15.48
CA LEU A 463 27.84 12.88 15.23
C LEU A 463 27.98 13.16 13.73
N GLY A 464 28.61 14.30 13.40
CA GLY A 464 28.95 14.65 12.03
C GLY A 464 27.91 15.49 11.28
N PHE A 465 26.75 15.78 11.90
CA PHE A 465 25.65 16.52 11.26
C PHE A 465 26.06 17.88 10.65
N SER A 466 26.85 18.69 11.35
CA SER A 466 27.32 19.99 10.84
C SER A 466 28.22 19.87 9.59
N LYS A 467 28.83 18.70 9.38
CA LYS A 467 29.74 18.40 8.27
C LYS A 467 29.11 17.39 7.29
N MET A 468 27.79 17.20 7.34
CA MET A 468 27.05 16.29 6.47
C MET A 468 27.23 16.72 5.00
N ALA A 469 27.60 15.77 4.16
CA ALA A 469 27.86 15.95 2.73
C ALA A 469 27.47 14.65 1.99
N PRO A 470 27.13 14.71 0.68
CA PRO A 470 26.83 13.51 -0.09
C PRO A 470 27.95 12.47 0.00
N GLY A 471 27.59 11.20 0.19
CA GLY A 471 28.55 10.08 0.29
C GLY A 471 29.33 9.98 1.62
N LYS A 472 29.14 10.90 2.57
CA LYS A 472 29.85 10.89 3.85
C LYS A 472 29.00 10.28 4.97
N ASN A 473 29.52 9.23 5.62
CA ASN A 473 28.85 8.58 6.74
C ASN A 473 28.74 9.52 7.97
N LEU A 474 27.75 9.24 8.81
CA LEU A 474 27.60 9.79 10.15
C LEU A 474 27.95 8.71 11.18
N THR A 475 28.14 9.11 12.43
CA THR A 475 28.46 8.17 13.51
C THR A 475 27.37 8.19 14.59
N VAL A 476 26.86 7.02 14.94
CA VAL A 476 25.98 6.84 16.09
C VAL A 476 26.81 6.42 17.30
N VAL A 477 26.49 6.99 18.45
CA VAL A 477 27.03 6.56 19.75
C VAL A 477 25.86 6.18 20.64
N LEU A 478 25.87 4.93 21.12
CA LEU A 478 24.98 4.43 22.16
C LEU A 478 25.69 4.55 23.50
N ARG A 479 25.02 5.13 24.49
CA ARG A 479 25.47 5.08 25.89
C ARG A 479 24.50 4.20 26.66
N HIS A 480 25.00 3.07 27.11
CA HIS A 480 24.25 2.06 27.85
C HIS A 480 24.12 2.47 29.32
N ALA A 481 23.12 1.95 30.02
CA ALA A 481 22.90 2.26 31.44
C ALA A 481 23.99 1.71 32.37
N ASP A 482 24.73 0.67 31.93
CA ASP A 482 25.88 0.10 32.64
C ASP A 482 27.17 0.93 32.50
N GLY A 483 27.12 2.07 31.78
CA GLY A 483 28.25 2.96 31.54
C GLY A 483 29.10 2.60 30.30
N THR A 484 28.87 1.44 29.69
CA THR A 484 29.53 1.05 28.44
C THR A 484 28.99 1.85 27.25
N LYS A 485 29.71 1.81 26.13
CA LYS A 485 29.34 2.52 24.90
C LYS A 485 29.61 1.68 23.67
N ASP A 486 28.64 1.67 22.76
CA ASP A 486 28.82 1.21 21.39
C ASP A 486 28.90 2.39 20.43
N LYS A 487 29.71 2.24 19.37
CA LYS A 487 29.88 3.24 18.31
C LYS A 487 29.90 2.55 16.96
N PHE A 488 29.12 3.08 16.01
CA PHE A 488 29.08 2.54 14.65
C PHE A 488 28.73 3.61 13.62
N GLU A 489 29.08 3.33 12.36
CA GLU A 489 28.79 4.22 11.25
C GLU A 489 27.41 3.93 10.63
N VAL A 490 26.78 5.00 10.16
CA VAL A 490 25.55 4.95 9.39
C VAL A 490 25.71 5.75 8.10
N LYS A 491 25.23 5.17 7.00
CA LYS A 491 25.25 5.77 5.66
C LYS A 491 23.93 6.48 5.37
N HIS A 492 23.95 7.33 4.36
CA HIS A 492 22.76 8.05 3.91
C HIS A 492 22.84 8.34 2.40
N THR A 493 21.70 8.52 1.74
CA THR A 493 21.64 8.79 0.29
C THR A 493 21.23 10.23 -0.03
N TYR A 494 21.53 11.19 0.86
CA TYR A 494 21.19 12.59 0.64
C TYR A 494 22.06 13.19 -0.47
N SER A 495 21.40 13.79 -1.47
CA SER A 495 22.06 14.79 -2.34
C SER A 495 22.21 16.12 -1.61
N GLN A 496 23.01 17.04 -2.15
CA GLN A 496 23.21 18.36 -1.54
C GLN A 496 21.87 19.10 -1.32
N MET A 497 20.99 19.10 -2.32
CA MET A 497 19.64 19.67 -2.21
C MET A 497 18.84 19.06 -1.05
N GLN A 498 18.94 17.75 -0.83
CA GLN A 498 18.23 17.08 0.26
C GLN A 498 18.83 17.41 1.63
N ILE A 499 20.14 17.62 1.72
CA ILE A 499 20.80 18.13 2.94
C ILE A 499 20.27 19.52 3.28
N ASP A 500 20.06 20.38 2.28
CA ASP A 500 19.53 21.71 2.48
C ASP A 500 18.07 21.70 2.98
N TRP A 501 17.27 20.67 2.61
CA TRP A 501 15.94 20.44 3.20
C TRP A 501 16.03 20.20 4.70
N VAL A 502 16.95 19.33 5.14
CA VAL A 502 17.16 19.02 6.56
C VAL A 502 17.63 20.26 7.33
N LYS A 503 18.61 20.99 6.79
CA LYS A 503 19.11 22.24 7.38
C LYS A 503 18.03 23.32 7.49
N ALA A 504 17.10 23.38 6.53
CA ALA A 504 15.96 24.29 6.57
C ALA A 504 14.82 23.80 7.50
N GLY A 505 14.90 22.56 8.00
CA GLY A 505 13.88 21.91 8.84
C GLY A 505 12.79 21.17 8.07
N SER A 506 12.64 21.44 6.77
CA SER A 506 11.86 20.69 5.80
C SER A 506 12.12 21.24 4.38
N ALA A 507 11.74 20.49 3.36
CA ALA A 507 11.75 20.98 1.98
C ALA A 507 10.80 22.17 1.78
N LEU A 508 9.64 22.17 2.45
CA LEU A 508 8.67 23.27 2.36
C LEU A 508 9.22 24.55 3.00
N ASN A 509 9.97 24.44 4.10
CA ASN A 509 10.65 25.58 4.69
C ASN A 509 11.70 26.19 3.74
N LEU A 510 12.45 25.34 3.02
CA LEU A 510 13.42 25.81 2.04
C LEU A 510 12.74 26.56 0.88
N ILE A 511 11.65 26.01 0.33
CA ILE A 511 10.85 26.67 -0.71
C ILE A 511 10.37 28.05 -0.22
N ARG A 512 9.84 28.12 1.01
CA ARG A 512 9.38 29.38 1.61
C ARG A 512 10.51 30.41 1.73
N LYS A 513 11.71 29.99 2.13
CA LYS A 513 12.90 30.88 2.17
C LYS A 513 13.23 31.43 0.78
N GLY A 514 13.22 30.56 -0.24
CA GLY A 514 13.51 30.95 -1.63
C GLY A 514 12.49 31.95 -2.21
N ILE A 515 11.20 31.82 -1.88
CA ILE A 515 10.17 32.79 -2.32
C ILE A 515 10.36 34.13 -1.62
N LYS A 516 10.66 34.14 -0.31
CA LYS A 516 10.90 35.38 0.44
C LYS A 516 12.14 36.13 -0.03
N ALA A 517 13.16 35.45 -0.52
CA ALA A 517 14.36 36.09 -1.04
C ALA A 517 14.16 36.73 -2.43
N LYS A 518 13.06 36.41 -3.13
CA LYS A 518 12.70 36.96 -4.44
C LYS A 518 11.71 38.14 -4.35
N LYS A 519 11.18 38.41 -3.16
CA LYS A 519 10.35 39.60 -2.85
C LYS A 519 11.21 40.56 -2.06
#